data_AF-Q1UZ98-F1
#
_entry.id   AF-Q1UZ98-F1
#
_cell.length_a   1.000
_cell.length_b   1.000
_cell.length_c   1.000
_cell.angle_alpha   90.00
_cell.angle_beta   90.00
_cell.angle_gamma   90.00
#
_symmetry.space_group_name_H-M   'P 1'
#
loop_
_entity.id
_entity.type
_entity.pdbx_description
1 polymer ?
#
loop_
_entity_poly.entity_id
_entity_poly.type
_entity_poly.pdbx_seq_one_letter_code
_entity_poly.pdbx_strand_id
1 'polypeptide(L)'
;MFNGIIFNQGLITKFEKRSKGINIFVKANLKLTRKDLGVSVACDGVCLTLIDIKNQIMEFYLSDETIQRSKFKFLKINDKINLELPLKFGQKISGHICQGHIDAVGKIQSIKKIDKSYLFNFEIPKKERANLIDKASICINGISLTISKVTKKGFQVWVIPHTFKLTNLSSLKKGSLVNIEIDILSKYVRNYFNEKK
;
A
#
# COMPACT_ATOMS: atom_id res chain seq x y z
N MET A 1 -2.82 -12.48 -2.17
CA MET A 1 -3.68 -11.81 -1.17
C MET A 1 -2.87 -11.58 0.09
N PHE A 2 -3.19 -10.50 0.81
CA PHE A 2 -2.46 -9.96 1.95
C PHE A 2 -3.47 -9.61 3.06
N ASN A 3 -3.02 -9.30 4.27
CA ASN A 3 -3.89 -8.81 5.35
C ASN A 3 -3.64 -7.36 5.79
N GLY A 4 -2.64 -6.71 5.19
CA GLY A 4 -2.32 -5.32 5.46
C GLY A 4 -1.60 -5.10 6.79
N ILE A 5 -0.96 -6.12 7.35
CA ILE A 5 -0.16 -6.01 8.58
C ILE A 5 1.32 -6.03 8.22
N ILE A 6 1.94 -4.86 8.31
CA ILE A 6 3.32 -4.65 7.90
C ILE A 6 4.28 -4.96 9.05
N PHE A 7 5.21 -5.88 8.77
CA PHE A 7 6.31 -6.22 9.68
C PHE A 7 7.68 -5.86 9.13
N ASN A 8 7.77 -5.62 7.82
CA ASN A 8 9.04 -5.43 7.12
C ASN A 8 8.99 -4.18 6.26
N GLN A 9 10.17 -3.58 6.07
CA GLN A 9 10.35 -2.45 5.19
C GLN A 9 11.57 -2.70 4.31
N GLY A 10 11.50 -2.21 3.08
CA GLY A 10 12.58 -2.27 2.12
C GLY A 10 13.05 -0.87 1.72
N LEU A 11 14.24 -0.82 1.13
CA LEU A 11 14.80 0.38 0.53
C LEU A 11 14.90 0.20 -0.98
N ILE A 12 14.43 1.20 -1.73
CA ILE A 12 14.64 1.25 -3.18
C ILE A 12 16.12 1.51 -3.47
N THR A 13 16.79 0.60 -4.16
CA THR A 13 18.23 0.71 -4.44
C THR A 13 18.55 1.06 -5.88
N LYS A 14 17.69 0.67 -6.83
CA LYS A 14 17.92 0.85 -8.26
C LYS A 14 16.58 0.86 -9.01
N PHE A 15 16.58 1.59 -10.13
CA PHE A 15 15.56 1.48 -11.17
C PHE A 15 16.24 1.06 -12.47
N GLU A 16 15.55 0.24 -13.25
CA GLU A 16 15.95 -0.11 -14.60
C GLU A 16 14.81 0.18 -15.56
N LYS A 17 15.00 1.16 -16.44
CA LYS A 17 13.98 1.55 -17.42
C LYS A 17 13.97 0.57 -18.58
N ARG A 18 12.77 0.22 -19.01
CA ARG A 18 12.51 -0.59 -20.20
C ARG A 18 11.58 0.17 -21.13
N SER A 19 11.46 -0.28 -22.38
CA SER A 19 10.64 0.39 -23.39
C SER A 19 9.17 0.59 -22.99
N LYS A 20 8.59 -0.31 -22.21
CA LYS A 20 7.18 -0.28 -21.76
C LYS A 20 7.02 -0.51 -20.25
N GLY A 21 8.00 -0.12 -19.44
CA GLY A 21 7.93 -0.31 -17.99
C GLY A 21 9.22 0.00 -17.26
N ILE A 22 9.25 -0.35 -15.97
CA ILE A 22 10.40 -0.14 -15.09
C ILE A 22 10.57 -1.42 -14.26
N ASN A 23 11.80 -1.81 -13.96
CA ASN A 23 12.09 -2.73 -12.88
C ASN A 23 12.57 -1.95 -11.67
N ILE A 24 12.07 -2.31 -10.50
CA ILE A 24 12.52 -1.74 -9.22
C ILE A 24 13.30 -2.80 -8.46
N PHE A 25 14.34 -2.34 -7.77
CA PHE A 25 15.17 -3.17 -6.92
C PHE A 25 14.99 -2.73 -5.47
N VAL A 26 14.64 -3.68 -4.62
CA VAL A 26 14.29 -3.44 -3.22
C VAL A 26 15.20 -4.25 -2.33
N LYS A 27 16.03 -3.58 -1.53
CA LYS A 27 16.83 -4.23 -0.49
C LYS A 27 15.99 -4.39 0.77
N ALA A 28 15.83 -5.61 1.25
CA ALA A 28 15.16 -5.88 2.52
C ALA A 28 15.67 -7.19 3.15
N ASN A 29 15.65 -7.24 4.48
CA ASN A 29 15.97 -8.47 5.22
C ASN A 29 14.73 -9.39 5.32
N LEU A 30 14.26 -9.87 4.17
CA LEU A 30 13.22 -10.89 4.07
C LEU A 30 13.87 -12.26 3.86
N LYS A 31 13.28 -13.30 4.46
CA LYS A 31 13.71 -14.70 4.26
C LYS A 31 13.21 -15.26 2.92
N LEU A 32 13.58 -14.60 1.83
CA LEU A 32 13.32 -15.02 0.46
C LEU A 32 14.62 -15.46 -0.21
N THR A 33 14.51 -16.43 -1.10
CA THR A 33 15.61 -17.03 -1.85
C THR A 33 15.22 -17.20 -3.31
N ARG A 34 16.15 -17.68 -4.15
CA ARG A 34 15.85 -18.01 -5.54
C ARG A 34 14.81 -19.14 -5.72
N LYS A 35 14.50 -19.89 -4.66
CA LYS A 35 13.41 -20.88 -4.71
C LYS A 35 12.03 -20.23 -4.65
N ASP A 36 11.96 -18.97 -4.23
CA ASP A 36 10.73 -18.22 -4.04
C ASP A 36 10.40 -17.32 -5.24
N LEU A 37 11.14 -17.41 -6.35
CA LEU A 37 10.82 -16.66 -7.57
C LEU A 37 9.40 -17.01 -8.03
N GLY A 38 8.66 -16.00 -8.49
CA GLY A 38 7.24 -16.11 -8.80
C GLY A 38 6.31 -15.82 -7.62
N VAL A 39 6.82 -15.71 -6.38
CA VAL A 39 5.98 -15.32 -5.23
C VAL A 39 5.52 -13.87 -5.35
N SER A 40 4.27 -13.60 -4.96
CA SER A 40 3.74 -12.25 -4.85
C SER A 40 4.18 -11.58 -3.55
N VAL A 41 4.71 -10.36 -3.62
CA VAL A 41 5.08 -9.53 -2.47
C VAL A 41 4.33 -8.20 -2.60
N ALA A 42 3.66 -7.76 -1.53
CA ALA A 42 3.06 -6.43 -1.51
C ALA A 42 4.14 -5.40 -1.18
N CYS A 43 4.42 -4.52 -2.14
CA CYS A 43 5.36 -3.41 -2.03
C CYS A 43 4.55 -2.11 -1.90
N ASP A 44 4.52 -1.49 -0.72
CA ASP A 44 3.60 -0.39 -0.40
C ASP A 44 2.16 -0.67 -0.85
N GLY A 45 1.69 -1.91 -0.64
CA GLY A 45 0.37 -2.37 -1.02
C GLY A 45 0.20 -2.67 -2.52
N VAL A 46 1.23 -2.53 -3.36
CA VAL A 46 1.17 -3.00 -4.75
C VAL A 46 1.62 -4.45 -4.78
N CYS A 47 0.76 -5.36 -5.25
CA CYS A 47 1.11 -6.75 -5.48
C CYS A 47 2.12 -6.86 -6.64
N LEU A 48 3.34 -7.29 -6.35
CA LEU A 48 4.39 -7.48 -7.35
C LEU A 48 4.94 -8.91 -7.29
N THR A 49 5.30 -9.46 -8.44
CA THR A 49 5.93 -10.79 -8.52
C THR A 49 7.44 -10.67 -8.41
N LEU A 50 8.04 -11.44 -7.50
CA LEU A 50 9.50 -11.54 -7.37
C LEU A 50 10.08 -12.22 -8.62
N ILE A 51 10.92 -11.50 -9.39
CA ILE A 51 11.51 -12.03 -10.64
C ILE A 51 12.98 -12.42 -10.52
N ASP A 52 13.74 -11.77 -9.62
CA ASP A 52 15.07 -12.22 -9.22
C ASP A 52 15.35 -11.80 -7.77
N ILE A 53 16.32 -12.45 -7.13
CA ILE A 53 16.86 -12.03 -5.84
C ILE A 53 18.36 -12.37 -5.75
N LYS A 54 19.15 -11.37 -5.36
CA LYS A 54 20.60 -11.50 -5.12
C LYS A 54 21.02 -10.60 -3.97
N ASN A 55 21.78 -11.13 -3.02
CA ASN A 55 22.31 -10.37 -1.88
C ASN A 55 21.23 -9.56 -1.12
N GLN A 56 20.06 -10.17 -0.88
CA GLN A 56 18.89 -9.53 -0.25
C GLN A 56 18.27 -8.35 -1.03
N ILE A 57 18.62 -8.21 -2.31
CA ILE A 57 18.01 -7.26 -3.23
C ILE A 57 17.05 -8.06 -4.10
N MET A 58 15.76 -7.76 -3.95
CA MET A 58 14.68 -8.31 -4.75
C MET A 58 14.46 -7.44 -5.98
N GLU A 59 14.23 -8.07 -7.12
CA GLU A 59 13.83 -7.39 -8.34
C GLU A 59 12.35 -7.64 -8.62
N PHE A 60 11.66 -6.57 -9.02
CA PHE A 60 10.26 -6.62 -9.42
C PHE A 60 10.04 -5.93 -10.77
N TYR A 61 9.23 -6.57 -11.61
CA TYR A 61 8.77 -6.02 -12.88
C TYR A 61 7.53 -5.16 -12.66
N LEU A 62 7.56 -3.89 -13.08
CA LEU A 62 6.37 -3.03 -13.10
C LEU A 62 5.90 -2.81 -14.54
N SER A 63 4.60 -3.07 -14.75
CA SER A 63 3.88 -2.67 -15.97
C SER A 63 3.61 -1.16 -15.97
N ASP A 64 3.35 -0.59 -17.14
CA ASP A 64 2.93 0.81 -17.25
C ASP A 64 1.65 1.08 -16.42
N GLU A 65 0.67 0.18 -16.45
CA GLU A 65 -0.54 0.27 -15.62
C GLU A 65 -0.21 0.43 -14.13
N THR A 66 0.71 -0.40 -13.61
CA THR A 66 1.16 -0.33 -12.22
C THR A 66 1.81 1.01 -11.91
N ILE A 67 2.62 1.53 -12.83
CA ILE A 67 3.30 2.81 -12.69
C ILE A 67 2.29 3.96 -12.68
N GLN A 68 1.30 3.96 -13.58
CA GLN A 68 0.31 5.04 -13.64
C GLN A 68 -0.67 5.03 -12.47
N ARG A 69 -1.04 3.84 -11.95
CA ARG A 69 -2.01 3.72 -10.86
C ARG A 69 -1.44 3.89 -9.46
N SER A 70 -0.15 3.64 -9.28
CA SER A 70 0.50 3.70 -7.98
C SER A 70 1.40 4.92 -7.85
N LYS A 71 1.82 5.21 -6.61
CA LYS A 71 2.80 6.26 -6.33
C LYS A 71 4.18 5.93 -6.91
N PHE A 72 4.38 4.74 -7.48
CA PHE A 72 5.69 4.30 -7.98
C PHE A 72 6.25 5.16 -9.10
N LYS A 73 5.40 5.88 -9.84
CA LYS A 73 5.82 6.95 -10.77
C LYS A 73 6.68 8.04 -10.12
N PHE A 74 6.59 8.20 -8.80
CA PHE A 74 7.27 9.24 -8.02
C PHE A 74 8.33 8.70 -7.07
N LEU A 75 8.58 7.39 -7.05
CA LEU A 75 9.60 6.80 -6.19
C LEU A 75 11.00 7.30 -6.56
N LYS A 76 11.85 7.36 -5.54
CA LYS A 76 13.27 7.72 -5.64
C LYS A 76 14.14 6.65 -5.02
N ILE A 77 15.43 6.68 -5.38
CA ILE A 77 16.44 5.86 -4.71
C ILE A 77 16.47 6.25 -3.23
N ASN A 78 16.64 5.26 -2.35
CA ASN A 78 16.57 5.33 -0.90
C ASN A 78 15.18 5.56 -0.30
N ASP A 79 14.11 5.58 -1.11
CA ASP A 79 12.75 5.58 -0.56
C ASP A 79 12.51 4.29 0.22
N LYS A 80 11.87 4.45 1.38
CA LYS A 80 11.49 3.36 2.28
C LYS A 80 10.06 2.91 1.99
N ILE A 81 9.89 1.64 1.67
CA ILE A 81 8.60 1.05 1.32
C ILE A 81 8.22 -0.04 2.31
N ASN A 82 6.93 -0.21 2.57
CA ASN A 82 6.40 -1.33 3.36
C ASN A 82 6.42 -2.61 2.52
N LEU A 83 6.69 -3.73 3.17
CA LEU A 83 6.71 -5.04 2.54
C LEU A 83 5.85 -6.03 3.32
N GLU A 84 5.01 -6.77 2.60
CA GLU A 84 4.21 -7.86 3.14
C GLU A 84 4.30 -9.09 2.22
N LEU A 85 4.51 -10.26 2.84
CA LEU A 85 4.45 -11.54 2.15
C LEU A 85 2.99 -12.01 2.03
N PRO A 86 2.67 -12.86 1.04
CA PRO A 86 1.30 -13.28 0.84
C PRO A 86 0.84 -14.16 2.01
N LEU A 87 -0.47 -14.15 2.25
CA LEU A 87 -1.09 -14.98 3.27
C LEU A 87 -0.78 -16.46 3.04
N LYS A 88 -0.41 -17.15 4.12
CA LYS A 88 -0.28 -18.62 4.14
C LYS A 88 -1.56 -19.25 4.64
N PHE A 89 -1.86 -20.46 4.16
CA PHE A 89 -2.95 -21.25 4.71
C PHE A 89 -2.78 -21.44 6.22
N GLY A 90 -3.87 -21.28 6.98
CA GLY A 90 -3.86 -21.34 8.45
C GLY A 90 -3.32 -20.09 9.17
N GLN A 91 -2.90 -19.05 8.45
CA GLN A 91 -2.44 -17.80 9.06
C GLN A 91 -3.60 -16.95 9.59
N LYS A 92 -3.42 -16.33 10.76
CA LYS A 92 -4.37 -15.35 11.31
C LYS A 92 -4.43 -14.08 10.46
N ILE A 93 -5.63 -13.67 10.05
CA ILE A 93 -5.89 -12.39 9.38
C ILE A 93 -6.24 -11.37 10.47
N SER A 94 -5.31 -10.45 10.75
CA SER A 94 -5.48 -9.44 11.82
C SER A 94 -5.89 -8.05 11.32
N GLY A 95 -5.74 -7.79 10.02
CA GLY A 95 -6.28 -6.62 9.35
C GLY A 95 -7.55 -6.97 8.59
N HIS A 96 -7.59 -6.66 7.30
CA HIS A 96 -8.66 -7.05 6.38
C HIS A 96 -8.08 -7.66 5.11
N ILE A 97 -8.91 -8.18 4.23
CA ILE A 97 -8.44 -8.74 2.96
C ILE A 97 -7.93 -7.62 2.05
N CYS A 98 -6.63 -7.65 1.75
CA CYS A 98 -6.01 -6.78 0.75
C CYS A 98 -5.61 -7.62 -0.47
N GLN A 99 -5.95 -7.16 -1.66
CA GLN A 99 -5.57 -7.78 -2.93
C GLN A 99 -4.19 -7.29 -3.38
N GLY A 100 -3.83 -6.06 -2.99
CA GLY A 100 -2.66 -5.37 -3.47
C GLY A 100 -2.88 -4.70 -4.84
N HIS A 101 -4.13 -4.37 -5.15
CA HIS A 101 -4.55 -3.71 -6.38
C HIS A 101 -4.90 -2.26 -6.08
N ILE A 102 -4.00 -1.35 -6.43
CA ILE A 102 -4.13 0.06 -6.05
C ILE A 102 -5.19 0.76 -6.88
N ASP A 103 -6.17 1.33 -6.19
CA ASP A 103 -7.27 2.07 -6.80
C ASP A 103 -6.86 3.53 -7.11
N ALA A 104 -6.07 4.15 -6.21
CA ALA A 104 -5.60 5.52 -6.40
C ALA A 104 -4.31 5.86 -5.65
N VAL A 105 -3.70 6.96 -6.08
CA VAL A 105 -2.67 7.68 -5.31
C VAL A 105 -3.34 8.77 -4.47
N GLY A 106 -3.18 8.66 -3.16
CA GLY A 106 -3.60 9.66 -2.18
C GLY A 106 -2.48 10.62 -1.80
N LYS A 107 -2.83 11.75 -1.19
CA LYS A 107 -1.90 12.76 -0.68
C LYS A 107 -2.20 13.11 0.77
N ILE A 108 -1.17 13.15 1.60
CA ILE A 108 -1.29 13.56 3.01
C ILE A 108 -1.51 15.07 3.09
N GLN A 109 -2.66 15.48 3.62
CA GLN A 109 -3.02 16.89 3.82
C GLN A 109 -2.53 17.42 5.16
N SER A 110 -2.59 16.59 6.21
CA SER A 110 -2.09 16.93 7.52
C SER A 110 -1.81 15.67 8.35
N ILE A 111 -0.91 15.84 9.31
CA ILE A 111 -0.60 14.85 10.34
C ILE A 111 -0.63 15.62 11.65
N LYS A 112 -1.43 15.16 12.62
CA LYS A 112 -1.48 15.75 13.96
C LYS A 112 -1.17 14.67 14.98
N LYS A 113 -0.17 14.88 15.83
CA LYS A 113 0.06 14.02 16.98
C LYS A 113 -0.93 14.43 18.09
N ILE A 114 -1.68 13.48 18.60
CA ILE A 114 -2.66 13.67 19.67
C ILE A 114 -2.41 12.55 20.68
N ASP A 115 -1.97 12.94 21.88
CA ASP A 115 -1.41 12.02 22.88
C ASP A 115 -0.31 11.13 22.24
N LYS A 116 -0.47 9.81 22.24
CA LYS A 116 0.48 8.84 21.68
C LYS A 116 0.16 8.51 20.22
N SER A 117 -1.02 8.88 19.72
CA SER A 117 -1.47 8.52 18.37
C SER A 117 -1.31 9.66 17.37
N TYR A 118 -1.43 9.32 16.09
CA TYR A 118 -1.31 10.25 14.98
C TYR A 118 -2.60 10.25 14.16
N LEU A 119 -3.23 11.42 14.05
CA LEU A 119 -4.36 11.64 13.16
C LEU A 119 -3.83 12.07 11.80
N PHE A 120 -4.00 11.22 10.80
CA PHE A 120 -3.69 11.52 9.41
C PHE A 120 -4.95 11.95 8.67
N ASN A 121 -4.81 12.95 7.80
CA ASN A 121 -5.84 13.37 6.87
C ASN A 121 -5.34 13.20 5.44
N PHE A 122 -6.06 12.45 4.63
CA PHE A 122 -5.72 12.11 3.25
C PHE A 122 -6.71 12.75 2.28
N GLU A 123 -6.18 13.22 1.15
CA GLU A 123 -6.94 13.58 -0.03
C GLU A 123 -6.79 12.47 -1.09
N ILE A 124 -7.88 12.13 -1.76
CA ILE A 124 -7.90 11.18 -2.88
C ILE A 124 -8.68 11.75 -4.08
N PRO A 125 -8.47 11.21 -5.30
CA PRO A 125 -9.22 11.62 -6.49
C PRO A 125 -10.73 11.53 -6.30
N LYS A 126 -11.47 12.49 -6.88
CA LYS A 126 -12.93 12.61 -6.72
C LYS A 126 -13.69 11.32 -7.05
N LYS A 127 -13.25 10.60 -8.10
CA LYS A 127 -13.85 9.33 -8.56
C LYS A 127 -13.88 8.24 -7.48
N GLU A 128 -12.88 8.19 -6.60
CA GLU A 128 -12.77 7.15 -5.57
C GLU A 128 -13.48 7.50 -4.26
N ARG A 129 -13.82 8.78 -4.05
CA ARG A 129 -14.39 9.25 -2.77
C ARG A 129 -15.72 8.60 -2.45
N ALA A 130 -16.49 8.26 -3.48
CA ALA A 130 -17.79 7.64 -3.27
C ALA A 130 -17.67 6.22 -2.69
N ASN A 131 -16.51 5.58 -2.81
CA ASN A 131 -16.25 4.24 -2.28
C ASN A 131 -15.78 4.27 -0.81
N LEU A 132 -15.61 5.45 -0.22
CA LEU A 132 -15.23 5.62 1.18
C LEU A 132 -16.45 5.49 2.07
N ILE A 133 -16.32 4.68 3.12
CA ILE A 133 -17.37 4.44 4.11
C ILE A 133 -16.78 4.69 5.50
N ASP A 134 -17.49 5.43 6.34
CA ASP A 134 -17.07 5.64 7.73
C ASP A 134 -16.99 4.29 8.46
N LYS A 135 -15.91 4.11 9.23
CA LYS A 135 -15.59 2.87 9.96
C LYS A 135 -15.25 1.66 9.10
N ALA A 136 -15.24 1.78 7.78
CA ALA A 136 -14.74 0.72 6.92
C ALA A 136 -13.21 0.62 6.95
N SER A 137 -12.72 -0.54 6.51
CA SER A 137 -11.30 -0.79 6.29
C SER A 137 -10.79 -0.05 5.06
N ILE A 138 -9.52 0.33 5.10
CA ILE A 138 -8.80 0.91 3.96
C ILE A 138 -7.33 0.52 4.04
N CYS A 139 -6.70 0.32 2.89
CA CYS A 139 -5.29 -0.02 2.80
C CYS A 139 -4.49 1.21 2.33
N ILE A 140 -3.50 1.63 3.12
CA ILE A 140 -2.64 2.78 2.82
C ILE A 140 -1.18 2.32 2.79
N ASN A 141 -0.52 2.37 1.63
CA ASN A 141 0.81 1.78 1.43
C ASN A 141 0.89 0.32 1.96
N GLY A 142 -0.16 -0.48 1.75
CA GLY A 142 -0.20 -1.85 2.28
C GLY A 142 -0.61 -1.96 3.74
N ILE A 143 -0.96 -0.87 4.43
CA ILE A 143 -1.31 -0.90 5.85
C ILE A 143 -2.83 -0.89 5.98
N SER A 144 -3.37 -1.93 6.59
CA SER A 144 -4.77 -2.03 6.98
C SER A 144 -5.07 -1.05 8.11
N LEU A 145 -5.98 -0.11 7.86
CA LEU A 145 -6.42 0.91 8.80
C LEU A 145 -7.94 1.07 8.75
N THR A 146 -8.50 1.71 9.77
CA THR A 146 -9.92 2.03 9.84
C THR A 146 -10.15 3.50 9.50
N ILE A 147 -11.07 3.78 8.58
CA ILE A 147 -11.53 5.15 8.31
C ILE A 147 -12.25 5.67 9.55
N SER A 148 -11.68 6.68 10.19
CA SER A 148 -12.31 7.30 11.36
C SER A 148 -13.33 8.37 10.98
N LYS A 149 -13.13 9.00 9.82
CA LYS A 149 -14.00 10.05 9.28
C LYS A 149 -13.80 10.22 7.78
N VAL A 150 -14.87 10.18 6.99
CA VAL A 150 -14.88 10.62 5.60
C VAL A 150 -14.96 12.14 5.54
N THR A 151 -14.17 12.75 4.66
CA THR A 151 -14.12 14.20 4.45
C THR A 151 -14.51 14.55 3.01
N LYS A 152 -14.77 15.83 2.73
CA LYS A 152 -15.09 16.30 1.37
C LYS A 152 -14.02 15.95 0.32
N LYS A 153 -12.76 15.80 0.73
CA LYS A 153 -11.61 15.56 -0.16
C LYS A 153 -11.01 14.15 -0.05
N GLY A 154 -11.40 13.37 0.95
CA GLY A 154 -10.85 12.04 1.20
C GLY A 154 -11.28 11.53 2.57
N PHE A 155 -10.35 11.23 3.46
CA PHE A 155 -10.67 10.58 4.73
C PHE A 155 -9.60 10.82 5.80
N GLN A 156 -9.93 10.47 7.04
CA GLN A 156 -9.03 10.48 8.19
C GLN A 156 -8.89 9.09 8.77
N VAL A 157 -7.71 8.82 9.34
CA VAL A 157 -7.42 7.59 10.10
C VAL A 157 -6.60 7.94 11.32
N TRP A 158 -6.76 7.13 12.36
CA TRP A 158 -5.90 7.15 13.54
C TRP A 158 -4.83 6.07 13.40
N VAL A 159 -3.57 6.46 13.61
CA VAL A 159 -2.42 5.57 13.58
C VAL A 159 -1.81 5.52 14.97
N ILE A 160 -1.84 4.34 15.57
CA ILE A 160 -1.28 4.07 16.90
C ILE A 160 0.26 4.05 16.86
N PRO A 161 0.95 4.25 18.00
CA PRO A 161 2.42 4.25 18.05
C PRO A 161 3.09 3.05 17.39
N HIS A 162 2.53 1.86 17.61
CA HIS A 162 3.09 0.61 17.11
C HIS A 162 3.12 0.59 15.56
N THR A 163 1.98 0.85 14.93
CA THR A 163 1.85 0.93 13.48
C THR A 163 2.68 2.08 12.91
N PHE A 164 2.69 3.24 13.55
CA PHE A 164 3.50 4.36 13.09
C PHE A 164 4.98 3.98 13.07
N LYS A 165 5.51 3.37 14.13
CA LYS A 165 6.92 2.97 14.26
C LYS A 165 7.35 1.91 13.25
N LEU A 166 6.50 0.91 12.97
CA LEU A 166 6.86 -0.23 12.12
C LEU A 166 6.68 0.03 10.62
N THR A 167 5.96 1.08 10.25
CA THR A 167 5.59 1.34 8.86
C THR A 167 6.23 2.60 8.31
N ASN A 168 6.18 2.78 7.00
CA ASN A 168 6.80 3.95 6.37
C ASN A 168 6.06 5.25 6.69
N LEU A 169 4.85 5.18 7.29
CA LEU A 169 4.12 6.35 7.76
C LEU A 169 4.96 7.22 8.71
N SER A 170 5.90 6.65 9.47
CA SER A 170 6.81 7.43 10.33
C SER A 170 7.72 8.40 9.59
N SER A 171 7.98 8.13 8.32
CA SER A 171 8.86 8.95 7.47
C SER A 171 8.09 9.92 6.58
N LEU A 172 6.77 9.79 6.50
CA LEU A 172 5.95 10.61 5.64
C LEU A 172 5.62 11.95 6.30
N LYS A 173 5.44 12.97 5.46
CA LYS A 173 5.08 14.33 5.89
C LYS A 173 3.90 14.85 5.09
N LYS A 174 3.39 16.03 5.46
CA LYS A 174 2.40 16.75 4.64
C LYS A 174 2.91 16.86 3.21
N GLY A 175 2.05 16.51 2.25
CA GLY A 175 2.36 16.51 0.83
C GLY A 175 2.89 15.19 0.28
N SER A 176 3.31 14.24 1.14
CA SER A 176 3.72 12.90 0.69
C SER A 176 2.57 12.15 0.03
N LEU A 177 2.92 11.34 -0.97
CA LEU A 177 2.00 10.48 -1.71
C LEU A 177 1.95 9.09 -1.11
N VAL A 178 0.76 8.47 -1.18
CA VAL A 178 0.51 7.12 -0.67
C VAL A 178 -0.32 6.31 -1.67
N ASN A 179 -0.10 5.01 -1.72
CA ASN A 179 -0.99 4.09 -2.42
C ASN A 179 -2.24 3.86 -1.58
N ILE A 180 -3.41 3.90 -2.23
CA ILE A 180 -4.70 3.64 -1.61
C ILE A 180 -5.35 2.46 -2.32
N GLU A 181 -5.66 1.43 -1.56
CA GLU A 181 -6.54 0.33 -1.95
C GLU A 181 -7.79 0.41 -1.08
N ILE A 182 -8.95 0.48 -1.73
CA ILE A 182 -10.26 0.50 -1.11
C ILE A 182 -10.68 -0.95 -0.86
N ASP A 183 -11.33 -1.19 0.27
CA ASP A 183 -11.87 -2.51 0.62
C ASP A 183 -12.71 -3.08 -0.52
N ILE A 184 -12.31 -4.28 -0.94
CA ILE A 184 -12.93 -5.01 -2.04
C ILE A 184 -14.41 -5.32 -1.75
N LEU A 185 -14.79 -5.51 -0.48
CA LEU A 185 -16.19 -5.73 -0.10
C LEU A 185 -17.04 -4.49 -0.40
N SER A 186 -16.53 -3.30 -0.11
CA SER A 186 -17.20 -2.03 -0.44
C SER A 186 -17.40 -1.89 -1.94
N LYS A 187 -16.40 -2.31 -2.74
CA LYS A 187 -16.48 -2.27 -4.21
C LYS A 187 -17.54 -3.25 -4.75
N TYR A 188 -17.56 -4.49 -4.28
CA TYR A 188 -18.55 -5.48 -4.72
C TYR A 188 -19.99 -5.10 -4.33
N VAL A 189 -20.22 -4.68 -3.08
CA VAL A 189 -21.54 -4.24 -2.62
C VAL A 189 -22.03 -3.06 -3.45
N ARG A 190 -21.17 -2.07 -3.68
CA ARG A 190 -21.51 -0.92 -4.52
C ARG A 190 -21.83 -1.34 -5.95
N ASN A 191 -21.03 -2.22 -6.55
CA ASN A 191 -21.26 -2.70 -7.91
C ASN A 191 -22.63 -3.38 -8.02
N TYR A 192 -22.92 -4.31 -7.10
CA TYR A 192 -24.21 -5.02 -7.04
C TYR A 192 -25.42 -4.08 -6.98
N PHE A 193 -25.37 -3.02 -6.17
CA PHE A 193 -26.48 -2.05 -6.09
C PHE A 193 -26.62 -1.15 -7.32
N ASN A 194 -25.52 -0.89 -8.04
CA ASN A 194 -25.53 0.00 -9.21
C ASN A 194 -25.72 -0.74 -10.54
N GLU A 195 -25.48 -2.05 -10.59
CA GLU A 195 -25.79 -2.91 -11.74
C GLU A 195 -27.30 -3.17 -11.89
N LYS A 196 -28.10 -2.97 -10.84
CA LYS A 196 -29.58 -3.09 -10.91
C LYS A 196 -30.25 -1.88 -11.57
N LYS A 197 -29.64 -1.30 -12.60
CA LYS A 197 -30.23 -0.28 -13.46
C LYS A 197 -30.25 -0.73 -14.91
#